data_AF-A0A1M4UEE3-F1
#
_entry.id   AF-A0A1M4UEE3-F1
#
_cell.length_a   1.000
_cell.length_b   1.000
_cell.length_c   1.000
_cell.angle_alpha   90.00
_cell.angle_beta   90.00
_cell.angle_gamma   90.00
#
_symmetry.space_group_name_H-M   'P 1'
#
loop_
_entity.id
_entity.type
_entity.pdbx_description
1 polymer ?
#
loop_
_entity_poly.entity_id
_entity_poly.type
_entity_poly.pdbx_seq_one_letter_code
_entity_poly.pdbx_strand_id
1 'polypeptide(L)'
;MLDFDFEIEAGAKIKVVGVGGGGNNAVNRMIESGLQGVEFISVNTDRQALHHSKAPVKIQIGEKLTKGLGAGANPEIGEKSAEESREIIVQALKDADLVFITAGMGGGTGTGAAPVIAEIAKEMGILTVGVVTKPFDFERGTRRINAEKGIAKLKEKVDTLVTIPNDRLKHIIDKKTPITEAFRIADDVLRQGVQGISDLIVKPGVINLDFADIKTIMLNRGLAHMGIGRASGENRAIEAVKMAISSPLLETTIDGATGVLINVTGGPSLTLFEVDEAAEQVRQVADPDANVIFGTAVDESLGDEISITVIATGFDKVREVKVEEKEKESHDEEKSPKVINFEPDSDLDIPPFIRNQRARR
;
A
#
# COMPACT_ATOMS: atom_id res chain seq x y z
N MET A 1 4.51 -36.80 37.15
CA MET A 1 3.67 -35.68 36.66
C MET A 1 4.19 -35.43 35.27
N LEU A 2 3.40 -35.78 34.25
CA LEU A 2 3.78 -35.54 32.85
C LEU A 2 3.56 -34.04 32.63
N ASP A 3 4.64 -33.28 32.53
CA ASP A 3 4.61 -31.90 32.07
C ASP A 3 4.20 -31.94 30.60
N PHE A 4 2.90 -31.73 30.37
CA PHE A 4 2.41 -31.34 29.06
C PHE A 4 2.81 -29.89 28.87
N ASP A 5 3.99 -29.67 28.31
CA ASP A 5 4.26 -28.44 27.56
C ASP A 5 3.21 -28.41 26.44
N PHE A 6 2.11 -27.70 26.70
CA PHE A 6 1.25 -27.21 25.63
C PHE A 6 2.11 -26.27 24.80
N GLU A 7 2.71 -26.79 23.73
CA GLU A 7 2.99 -25.98 22.54
C GLU A 7 1.64 -25.36 22.15
N ILE A 8 1.46 -24.09 22.55
CA ILE A 8 0.39 -23.24 22.03
C ILE A 8 0.54 -23.32 20.51
N GLU A 9 -0.48 -23.84 19.82
CA GLU A 9 -0.54 -23.90 18.35
C GLU A 9 -0.01 -22.59 17.79
N ALA A 10 1.12 -22.68 17.07
CA ALA A 10 1.89 -21.52 16.65
C ALA A 10 1.03 -20.63 15.75
N GLY A 11 0.65 -19.45 16.25
CA GLY A 11 0.05 -18.40 15.43
C GLY A 11 0.96 -18.04 14.24
N ALA A 12 0.37 -17.44 13.21
CA ALA A 12 1.12 -17.06 12.00
C ALA A 12 2.36 -16.23 12.36
N LYS A 13 3.51 -16.59 11.80
CA LYS A 13 4.79 -15.92 12.04
C LYS A 13 4.87 -14.66 11.19
N ILE A 14 4.69 -13.52 11.84
CA ILE A 14 4.71 -12.21 11.19
C ILE A 14 6.08 -11.56 11.36
N LYS A 15 6.66 -11.06 10.27
CA LYS A 15 7.88 -10.23 10.30
C LYS A 15 7.62 -8.84 9.71
N VAL A 16 8.24 -7.82 10.29
CA VAL A 16 8.17 -6.44 9.81
C VAL A 16 9.58 -5.97 9.44
N VAL A 17 9.78 -5.70 8.16
CA VAL A 17 11.06 -5.31 7.58
C VAL A 17 11.05 -3.81 7.26
N GLY A 18 11.76 -3.02 8.06
CA GLY A 18 11.98 -1.61 7.82
C GLY A 18 13.18 -1.40 6.90
N VAL A 19 12.96 -0.83 5.72
CA VAL A 19 13.99 -0.66 4.68
C VAL A 19 14.40 0.81 4.52
N GLY A 20 15.68 1.09 4.72
CA GLY A 20 16.25 2.44 4.68
C GLY A 20 15.80 3.31 5.86
N GLY A 21 16.15 4.60 5.82
CA GLY A 21 15.94 5.51 6.96
C GLY A 21 14.48 5.63 7.41
N GLY A 22 13.55 5.92 6.50
CA GLY A 22 12.12 6.03 6.83
C GLY A 22 11.53 4.73 7.37
N GLY A 23 11.87 3.59 6.75
CA GLY A 23 11.43 2.28 7.24
C GLY A 23 12.00 1.93 8.62
N ASN A 24 13.27 2.25 8.88
CA ASN A 24 13.87 2.04 10.20
C ASN A 24 13.24 2.94 11.27
N ASN A 25 12.91 4.18 10.95
CA ASN A 25 12.20 5.07 11.87
C ASN A 25 10.81 4.53 12.22
N ALA A 26 10.05 4.07 11.22
CA ALA A 26 8.76 3.44 11.43
C ALA A 26 8.86 2.19 12.31
N VAL A 27 9.85 1.31 12.07
CA VAL A 27 10.11 0.13 12.92
C VAL A 27 10.45 0.53 14.36
N ASN A 28 11.33 1.53 14.54
CA ASN A 28 11.64 2.03 15.88
C ASN A 28 10.37 2.51 16.60
N ARG A 29 9.48 3.18 15.88
CA ARG A 29 8.22 3.67 16.41
C ARG A 29 7.25 2.54 16.78
N MET A 30 7.17 1.49 15.97
CA MET A 30 6.38 0.29 16.27
C MET A 30 6.86 -0.40 17.56
N ILE A 31 8.18 -0.50 17.74
CA ILE A 31 8.79 -1.05 18.96
C ILE A 31 8.49 -0.16 20.17
N GLU A 32 8.65 1.15 20.03
CA GLU A 32 8.33 2.12 21.09
C GLU A 32 6.85 2.11 21.51
N SER A 33 5.94 1.90 20.56
CA SER A 33 4.51 1.78 20.86
C SER A 33 4.14 0.44 21.48
N GLY A 34 5.09 -0.51 21.58
CA GLY A 34 4.85 -1.83 22.14
C GLY A 34 4.05 -2.74 21.22
N LEU A 35 4.21 -2.65 19.90
CA LEU A 35 3.57 -3.60 18.97
C LEU A 35 4.12 -5.01 19.22
N GLN A 36 3.25 -5.96 19.53
CA GLN A 36 3.59 -7.34 19.91
C GLN A 36 3.31 -8.35 18.79
N GLY A 37 3.81 -9.57 18.94
CA GLY A 37 3.56 -10.71 18.05
C GLY A 37 4.16 -10.57 16.64
N VAL A 38 5.11 -9.66 16.46
CA VAL A 38 5.84 -9.48 15.20
C VAL A 38 7.34 -9.45 15.44
N GLU A 39 8.11 -10.03 14.53
CA GLU A 39 9.57 -9.96 14.53
C GLU A 39 10.04 -8.74 13.72
N PHE A 40 10.78 -7.83 14.34
CA PHE A 40 11.27 -6.63 13.66
C PHE A 40 12.65 -6.82 13.05
N ILE A 41 12.79 -6.45 11.78
CA ILE A 41 14.02 -6.47 11.01
C ILE A 41 14.28 -5.06 10.47
N SER A 42 15.47 -4.51 10.73
CA SER A 42 15.92 -3.27 10.10
C SER A 42 16.95 -3.57 9.03
N VAL A 43 16.74 -3.06 7.83
CA VAL A 43 17.64 -3.21 6.68
C VAL A 43 18.10 -1.84 6.21
N ASN A 44 19.41 -1.60 6.13
CA ASN A 44 19.93 -0.33 5.64
C ASN A 44 21.34 -0.46 5.04
N THR A 45 21.68 0.43 4.11
CA THR A 45 23.06 0.63 3.61
C THR A 45 23.86 1.59 4.50
N ASP A 46 23.18 2.43 5.29
CA ASP A 46 23.80 3.34 6.25
C ASP A 46 24.00 2.63 7.59
N ARG A 47 25.27 2.42 7.96
CA ARG A 47 25.65 1.76 9.21
C ARG A 47 25.30 2.60 10.44
N GLN A 48 25.42 3.93 10.36
CA GLN A 48 25.12 4.81 11.50
C GLN A 48 23.62 4.79 11.81
N ALA A 49 22.78 4.85 10.78
CA ALA A 49 21.34 4.71 10.93
C ALA A 49 20.97 3.35 11.57
N LEU A 50 21.61 2.27 11.12
CA LEU A 50 21.34 0.92 11.62
C LEU A 50 21.76 0.73 13.09
N HIS A 51 22.84 1.39 13.54
CA HIS A 51 23.24 1.36 14.96
C HIS A 51 22.15 1.91 15.88
N HIS A 52 21.43 2.96 15.44
CA HIS A 52 20.32 3.56 16.19
C HIS A 52 18.99 2.78 16.07
N SER A 53 18.93 1.74 15.24
CA SER A 53 17.74 0.88 15.18
C SER A 53 17.52 0.15 16.50
N LYS A 54 16.26 0.08 16.92
CA LYS A 54 15.78 -0.69 18.08
C LYS A 54 15.40 -2.13 17.70
N ALA A 55 15.40 -2.47 16.41
CA ALA A 55 15.07 -3.81 15.96
C ALA A 55 16.09 -4.84 16.47
N PRO A 56 15.65 -6.03 16.90
CA PRO A 56 16.53 -7.11 17.32
C PRO A 56 17.40 -7.62 16.16
N VAL A 57 16.85 -7.66 14.94
CA VAL A 57 17.57 -8.07 13.74
C VAL A 57 17.95 -6.84 12.92
N LYS A 58 19.25 -6.71 12.61
CA LYS A 58 19.83 -5.59 11.86
C LYS A 58 20.65 -6.14 10.70
N ILE A 59 20.28 -5.77 9.49
CA ILE A 59 20.95 -6.23 8.27
C ILE A 59 21.55 -5.01 7.58
N GLN A 60 22.87 -4.93 7.59
CA GLN A 60 23.59 -3.98 6.75
C GLN A 60 23.71 -4.58 5.35
N ILE A 61 23.23 -3.86 4.34
CA ILE A 61 23.30 -4.29 2.94
C ILE A 61 24.30 -3.45 2.15
N GLY A 62 24.88 -4.03 1.09
CA GLY A 62 25.77 -3.31 0.17
C GLY A 62 27.04 -2.78 0.82
N GLU A 63 27.66 -3.54 1.73
CA GLU A 63 28.88 -3.12 2.43
C GLU A 63 30.02 -2.83 1.44
N LYS A 64 30.16 -3.64 0.38
CA LYS A 64 31.19 -3.45 -0.64
C LYS A 64 30.91 -2.20 -1.50
N LEU A 65 29.65 -1.95 -1.82
CA LEU A 65 29.22 -0.85 -2.69
C LEU A 65 29.24 0.51 -1.98
N THR A 66 28.76 0.56 -0.74
CA THR A 66 28.51 1.81 -0.02
C THR A 66 29.51 2.11 1.08
N LYS A 67 30.30 1.11 1.50
CA LYS A 67 31.20 1.19 2.66
C LYS A 67 30.48 1.63 3.94
N GLY A 68 29.17 1.35 4.03
CA GLY A 68 28.32 1.71 5.17
C GLY A 68 27.89 3.18 5.21
N LEU A 69 28.05 3.94 4.12
CA LEU A 69 27.73 5.38 4.04
C LEU A 69 26.34 5.69 3.47
N GLY A 70 25.57 4.66 3.14
CA GLY A 70 24.25 4.83 2.52
C GLY A 70 24.29 4.87 0.98
N ALA A 71 23.09 4.87 0.38
CA ALA A 71 22.91 4.82 -1.08
C ALA A 71 22.91 6.19 -1.78
N GLY A 72 23.16 7.29 -1.07
CA GLY A 72 23.29 8.64 -1.66
C GLY A 72 22.07 9.10 -2.48
N ALA A 73 20.85 8.77 -2.05
CA ALA A 73 19.60 9.03 -2.77
C ALA A 73 19.50 8.39 -4.17
N ASN A 74 20.36 7.42 -4.50
CA ASN A 74 20.32 6.66 -5.75
C ASN A 74 19.64 5.29 -5.54
N PRO A 75 18.45 5.06 -6.13
CA PRO A 75 17.75 3.78 -6.02
C PRO A 75 18.54 2.59 -6.57
N GLU A 76 19.30 2.76 -7.65
CA GLU A 76 20.07 1.65 -8.26
C GLU A 76 21.15 1.12 -7.30
N ILE A 77 21.74 1.98 -6.47
CA ILE A 77 22.68 1.56 -5.44
C ILE A 77 21.94 0.76 -4.37
N GLY A 78 20.73 1.18 -3.98
CA GLY A 78 19.90 0.45 -3.02
C GLY A 78 19.51 -0.94 -3.53
N GLU A 79 19.12 -1.04 -4.79
CA GLU A 79 18.76 -2.29 -5.48
C GLU A 79 19.94 -3.26 -5.51
N LYS A 80 21.09 -2.83 -6.04
CA LYS A 80 22.32 -3.65 -6.08
C LYS A 80 22.83 -4.05 -4.68
N SER A 81 22.64 -3.18 -3.69
CA SER A 81 23.01 -3.48 -2.30
C SER A 81 22.18 -4.62 -1.71
N ALA A 82 20.88 -4.66 -2.03
CA ALA A 82 19.99 -5.72 -1.61
C ALA A 82 20.30 -7.04 -2.34
N GLU A 83 20.57 -6.97 -3.65
CA GLU A 83 21.01 -8.12 -4.45
C GLU A 83 22.31 -8.73 -3.91
N GLU A 84 23.32 -7.90 -3.59
CA GLU A 84 24.58 -8.33 -2.97
C GLU A 84 24.34 -9.11 -1.67
N SER A 85 23.28 -8.77 -0.95
CA SER A 85 22.99 -9.29 0.40
C SER A 85 21.82 -10.27 0.41
N ARG A 86 21.45 -10.82 -0.76
CA ARG A 86 20.25 -11.67 -0.94
C ARG A 86 20.21 -12.85 0.02
N GLU A 87 21.33 -13.55 0.20
CA GLU A 87 21.41 -14.73 1.08
C GLU A 87 21.08 -14.39 2.55
N ILE A 88 21.57 -13.25 3.04
CA ILE A 88 21.32 -12.79 4.41
C ILE A 88 19.84 -12.42 4.57
N ILE A 89 19.24 -11.79 3.56
CA ILE A 89 17.81 -11.44 3.55
C ILE A 89 16.96 -12.71 3.57
N VAL A 90 17.27 -13.71 2.74
CA VAL A 90 16.57 -15.02 2.73
C VAL A 90 16.59 -15.67 4.10
N GLN A 91 17.74 -15.70 4.77
CA GLN A 91 17.84 -16.29 6.11
C GLN A 91 17.02 -15.52 7.14
N ALA A 92 16.99 -14.19 7.06
CA ALA A 92 16.21 -13.37 7.97
C ALA A 92 14.69 -13.52 7.77
N LEU A 93 14.23 -13.77 6.54
CA LEU A 93 12.82 -13.95 6.22
C LEU A 93 12.31 -15.38 6.42
N LYS A 94 13.20 -16.33 6.73
CA LYS A 94 12.85 -17.73 6.90
C LYS A 94 11.77 -17.91 7.96
N ASP A 95 10.90 -18.89 7.70
CA ASP A 95 9.77 -19.30 8.54
C ASP A 95 8.68 -18.23 8.73
N ALA A 96 8.70 -17.13 7.99
CA ALA A 96 7.61 -16.16 8.02
C ALA A 96 6.40 -16.64 7.20
N ASP A 97 5.19 -16.45 7.72
CA ASP A 97 3.94 -16.64 6.97
C ASP A 97 3.51 -15.33 6.30
N LEU A 98 3.82 -14.20 6.95
CA LEU A 98 3.50 -12.85 6.53
C LEU A 98 4.68 -11.91 6.76
N VAL A 99 5.03 -11.14 5.72
CA VAL A 99 6.06 -10.11 5.80
C VAL A 99 5.47 -8.75 5.43
N PHE A 100 5.60 -7.79 6.34
CA PHE A 100 5.38 -6.38 6.08
C PHE A 100 6.68 -5.72 5.66
N ILE A 101 6.68 -5.04 4.52
CA ILE A 101 7.83 -4.27 4.04
C ILE A 101 7.47 -2.79 4.15
N THR A 102 8.15 -2.09 5.06
CA THR A 102 7.93 -0.67 5.27
C THR A 102 9.11 0.17 4.82
N ALA A 103 8.83 1.20 4.03
CA ALA A 103 9.86 2.07 3.47
C ALA A 103 9.31 3.47 3.17
N GLY A 104 10.19 4.47 3.30
CA GLY A 104 9.94 5.80 2.75
C GLY A 104 10.45 5.89 1.31
N MET A 105 9.55 6.12 0.35
CA MET A 105 9.88 6.11 -1.07
C MET A 105 10.50 7.44 -1.52
N GLY A 106 11.35 7.35 -2.55
CA GLY A 106 12.04 8.49 -3.15
C GLY A 106 13.50 8.67 -2.72
N GLY A 107 13.92 8.02 -1.62
CA GLY A 107 15.33 7.90 -1.25
C GLY A 107 16.10 6.89 -2.13
N GLY A 108 17.31 6.52 -1.71
CA GLY A 108 18.09 5.48 -2.40
C GLY A 108 17.76 4.08 -1.89
N THR A 109 18.07 3.82 -0.62
CA THR A 109 17.95 2.49 -0.01
C THR A 109 16.52 1.96 -0.01
N GLY A 110 15.56 2.70 0.56
CA GLY A 110 14.15 2.25 0.62
C GLY A 110 13.57 1.97 -0.77
N THR A 111 13.72 2.93 -1.68
CA THR A 111 13.19 2.85 -3.06
C THR A 111 13.76 1.68 -3.86
N GLY A 112 15.07 1.40 -3.73
CA GLY A 112 15.75 0.37 -4.51
C GLY A 112 15.73 -1.02 -3.87
N ALA A 113 15.90 -1.08 -2.55
CA ALA A 113 16.02 -2.36 -1.84
C ALA A 113 14.65 -2.99 -1.49
N ALA A 114 13.61 -2.18 -1.24
CA ALA A 114 12.31 -2.72 -0.87
C ALA A 114 11.70 -3.66 -1.92
N PRO A 115 11.73 -3.34 -3.25
CA PRO A 115 11.26 -4.27 -4.27
C PRO A 115 12.02 -5.61 -4.30
N VAL A 116 13.34 -5.58 -4.09
CA VAL A 116 14.18 -6.79 -4.06
C VAL A 116 13.84 -7.66 -2.86
N ILE A 117 13.65 -7.05 -1.69
CA ILE A 117 13.25 -7.77 -0.47
C ILE A 117 11.84 -8.37 -0.64
N ALA A 118 10.92 -7.64 -1.27
CA ALA A 118 9.57 -8.12 -1.59
C ALA A 118 9.60 -9.32 -2.53
N GLU A 119 10.41 -9.25 -3.58
CA GLU A 119 10.60 -10.35 -4.51
C GLU A 119 11.10 -11.61 -3.80
N ILE A 120 12.13 -11.47 -2.94
CA ILE A 120 12.64 -12.60 -2.15
C ILE A 120 11.54 -13.21 -1.28
N ALA A 121 10.77 -12.38 -0.57
CA ALA A 121 9.68 -12.87 0.27
C ALA A 121 8.62 -13.64 -0.54
N LYS A 122 8.23 -13.10 -1.70
CA LYS A 122 7.23 -13.70 -2.58
C LYS A 122 7.72 -15.00 -3.23
N GLU A 123 8.99 -15.07 -3.63
CA GLU A 123 9.62 -16.31 -4.12
C GLU A 123 9.65 -17.41 -3.05
N MET A 124 9.75 -17.02 -1.77
CA MET A 124 9.67 -17.93 -0.63
C MET A 124 8.23 -18.38 -0.30
N GLY A 125 7.22 -17.88 -1.02
CA GLY A 125 5.81 -18.21 -0.80
C GLY A 125 5.16 -17.48 0.38
N ILE A 126 5.80 -16.43 0.88
CA ILE A 126 5.35 -15.64 2.03
C ILE A 126 4.34 -14.60 1.55
N LEU A 127 3.22 -14.43 2.29
CA LEU A 127 2.28 -13.34 2.00
C LEU A 127 3.00 -12.01 2.23
N THR A 128 3.14 -11.20 1.18
CA THR A 128 4.02 -10.03 1.19
C THR A 128 3.20 -8.75 1.04
N VAL A 129 3.21 -7.92 2.08
CA VAL A 129 2.47 -6.64 2.11
C VAL A 129 3.46 -5.48 2.18
N GLY A 130 3.42 -4.59 1.19
CA GLY A 130 4.18 -3.34 1.22
C GLY A 130 3.36 -2.23 1.89
N VAL A 131 3.95 -1.51 2.86
CA VAL A 131 3.34 -0.33 3.48
C VAL A 131 4.34 0.82 3.38
N VAL A 132 4.13 1.71 2.40
CA VAL A 132 5.14 2.71 2.02
C VAL A 132 4.60 4.12 1.97
N THR A 133 5.46 5.11 2.24
CA THR A 133 5.10 6.53 2.13
C THR A 133 5.61 7.15 0.83
N LYS A 134 4.79 8.02 0.22
CA LYS A 134 5.22 8.94 -0.85
C LYS A 134 5.79 10.21 -0.20
N PRO A 135 6.86 10.81 -0.75
CA PRO A 135 7.48 12.01 -0.18
C PRO A 135 6.52 13.20 -0.21
N PHE A 136 6.78 14.20 0.64
CA PHE A 136 6.06 15.48 0.60
C PHE A 136 6.41 16.26 -0.69
N ASP A 137 5.47 17.05 -1.20
CA ASP A 137 5.66 17.91 -2.38
C ASP A 137 6.88 18.84 -2.27
N PHE A 138 7.19 19.32 -1.05
CA PHE A 138 8.31 20.23 -0.82
C PHE A 138 9.67 19.57 -1.00
N GLU A 139 9.75 18.23 -0.99
CA GLU A 139 10.99 17.47 -1.16
C GLU A 139 11.47 17.44 -2.63
N ARG A 140 10.70 18.06 -3.54
CA ARG A 140 10.99 18.34 -4.97
C ARG A 140 11.25 17.12 -5.87
N GLY A 141 11.22 17.39 -7.17
CA GLY A 141 10.92 16.45 -8.27
C GLY A 141 11.71 15.14 -8.32
N THR A 142 13.03 15.14 -8.10
CA THR A 142 13.82 13.89 -8.19
C THR A 142 13.36 12.85 -7.16
N ARG A 143 13.01 13.28 -5.94
CA ARG A 143 12.53 12.38 -4.89
C ARG A 143 11.17 11.80 -5.26
N ARG A 144 10.27 12.62 -5.81
CA ARG A 144 8.96 12.18 -6.30
C ARG A 144 9.08 11.20 -7.47
N ILE A 145 9.92 11.50 -8.47
CA ILE A 145 10.15 10.63 -9.63
C ILE A 145 10.71 9.27 -9.17
N ASN A 146 11.68 9.28 -8.26
CA ASN A 146 12.22 8.05 -7.69
C ASN A 146 11.14 7.26 -6.94
N ALA A 147 10.29 7.95 -6.16
CA ALA A 147 9.22 7.31 -5.42
C ALA A 147 8.21 6.61 -6.33
N GLU A 148 7.71 7.28 -7.37
CA GLU A 148 6.76 6.68 -8.32
C GLU A 148 7.37 5.47 -9.04
N LYS A 149 8.63 5.56 -9.48
CA LYS A 149 9.34 4.42 -10.09
C LYS A 149 9.50 3.26 -9.12
N GLY A 150 9.89 3.53 -7.88
CA GLY A 150 10.04 2.50 -6.85
C GLY A 150 8.72 1.86 -6.45
N ILE A 151 7.63 2.63 -6.38
CA ILE A 151 6.28 2.14 -6.08
C ILE A 151 5.79 1.23 -7.21
N ALA A 152 6.01 1.62 -8.47
CA ALA A 152 5.66 0.78 -9.62
C ALA A 152 6.41 -0.56 -9.57
N LYS A 153 7.74 -0.54 -9.35
CA LYS A 153 8.54 -1.77 -9.16
C LYS A 153 8.03 -2.60 -7.98
N LEU A 154 7.75 -1.97 -6.84
CA LEU A 154 7.30 -2.66 -5.64
C LEU A 154 5.93 -3.32 -5.83
N LYS A 155 4.99 -2.65 -6.53
CA LYS A 155 3.64 -3.16 -6.82
C LYS A 155 3.70 -4.54 -7.51
N GLU A 156 4.66 -4.74 -8.40
CA GLU A 156 4.83 -6.02 -9.12
C GLU A 156 5.40 -7.14 -8.23
N LYS A 157 6.04 -6.78 -7.11
CA LYS A 157 6.79 -7.71 -6.23
C LYS A 157 6.09 -8.02 -4.92
N VAL A 158 4.99 -7.34 -4.60
CA VAL A 158 4.16 -7.62 -3.41
C VAL A 158 2.84 -8.27 -3.79
N ASP A 159 2.10 -8.77 -2.81
CA ASP A 159 0.72 -9.21 -2.98
C ASP A 159 -0.26 -8.05 -2.85
N THR A 160 0.00 -7.19 -1.87
CA THR A 160 -0.74 -5.94 -1.63
C THR A 160 0.23 -4.80 -1.31
N LEU A 161 -0.01 -3.62 -1.88
CA LEU A 161 0.75 -2.40 -1.64
C LEU A 161 -0.15 -1.29 -1.09
N VAL A 162 0.04 -0.96 0.18
CA VAL A 162 -0.56 0.21 0.83
C VAL A 162 0.36 1.41 0.63
N THR A 163 -0.15 2.44 -0.05
CA THR A 163 0.58 3.69 -0.26
C THR A 163 0.02 4.83 0.59
N ILE A 164 0.87 5.49 1.35
CA ILE A 164 0.51 6.63 2.21
C ILE A 164 1.09 7.91 1.61
N PRO A 165 0.27 8.81 1.06
CA PRO A 165 0.73 10.10 0.57
C PRO A 165 1.04 11.07 1.71
N ASN A 166 2.31 11.38 1.97
CA ASN A 166 2.69 12.30 3.06
C ASN A 166 2.05 13.69 2.90
N ASP A 167 1.77 14.14 1.67
CA ASP A 167 1.08 15.42 1.45
C ASP A 167 -0.32 15.46 2.05
N ARG A 168 -0.99 14.32 2.18
CA ARG A 168 -2.32 14.26 2.83
C ARG A 168 -2.24 14.52 4.32
N LEU A 169 -1.08 14.31 4.94
CA LEU A 169 -0.85 14.67 6.36
C LEU A 169 -1.02 16.17 6.59
N LYS A 170 -0.81 17.02 5.57
CA LYS A 170 -1.04 18.47 5.65
C LYS A 170 -2.50 18.84 5.98
N HIS A 171 -3.45 17.94 5.71
CA HIS A 171 -4.86 18.15 6.06
C HIS A 171 -5.18 17.82 7.52
N ILE A 172 -4.28 17.09 8.19
CA ILE A 172 -4.48 16.58 9.54
C ILE A 172 -3.64 17.38 10.55
N ILE A 173 -2.55 18.01 10.09
CA ILE A 173 -1.61 18.75 10.96
C ILE A 173 -1.89 20.27 10.97
N ASP A 174 -1.60 20.93 12.09
CA ASP A 174 -1.68 22.38 12.21
C ASP A 174 -0.59 23.08 11.37
N LYS A 175 -0.86 24.28 10.86
CA LYS A 175 0.10 25.06 10.04
C LYS A 175 1.41 25.40 10.78
N LYS A 176 1.43 25.36 12.12
CA LYS A 176 2.60 25.61 12.96
C LYS A 176 3.39 24.33 13.30
N THR A 177 2.94 23.17 12.83
CA THR A 177 3.58 21.88 13.10
C THR A 177 5.03 21.88 12.60
N PRO A 178 6.02 21.63 13.48
CA PRO A 178 7.42 21.53 13.06
C PRO A 178 7.66 20.37 12.08
N ILE A 179 8.69 20.48 11.25
CA ILE A 179 9.01 19.43 10.26
C ILE A 179 9.31 18.07 10.91
N THR A 180 9.98 18.06 12.06
CA THR A 180 10.28 16.84 12.82
C THR A 180 9.01 16.15 13.28
N GLU A 181 8.00 16.94 13.66
CA GLU A 181 6.70 16.43 14.08
C GLU A 181 5.91 15.88 12.88
N ALA A 182 5.97 16.55 11.72
CA ALA A 182 5.33 16.06 10.51
C ALA A 182 5.87 14.68 10.06
N PHE A 183 7.19 14.46 10.11
CA PHE A 183 7.78 13.15 9.83
C PHE A 183 7.40 12.12 10.90
N ARG A 184 7.34 12.51 12.18
CA ARG A 184 6.87 11.63 13.25
C ARG A 184 5.43 11.15 13.02
N ILE A 185 4.58 12.02 12.49
CA ILE A 185 3.20 11.65 12.12
C ILE A 185 3.20 10.70 10.93
N ALA A 186 4.05 10.90 9.92
CA ALA A 186 4.19 9.96 8.81
C ALA A 186 4.63 8.56 9.28
N ASP A 187 5.60 8.50 10.21
CA ASP A 187 6.04 7.25 10.83
C ASP A 187 4.91 6.60 11.65
N ASP A 188 4.07 7.39 12.32
CA ASP A 188 2.91 6.88 13.04
C ASP A 188 1.84 6.30 12.09
N VAL A 189 1.62 6.89 10.91
CA VAL A 189 0.70 6.32 9.92
C VAL A 189 1.23 4.99 9.36
N LEU A 190 2.55 4.87 9.13
CA LEU A 190 3.17 3.59 8.76
C LEU A 190 2.97 2.53 9.85
N ARG A 191 3.19 2.91 11.11
CA ARG A 191 2.94 2.08 12.29
C ARG A 191 1.50 1.61 12.34
N GLN A 192 0.54 2.52 12.16
CA GLN A 192 -0.88 2.20 12.17
C GLN A 192 -1.27 1.24 11.04
N GLY A 193 -0.66 1.36 9.85
CA GLY A 193 -0.96 0.44 8.74
C GLY A 193 -0.46 -0.98 8.94
N VAL A 194 0.70 -1.15 9.57
CA VAL A 194 1.15 -2.48 9.99
C VAL A 194 0.29 -2.99 11.15
N GLN A 195 0.06 -2.16 12.18
CA GLN A 195 -0.73 -2.53 13.35
C GLN A 195 -2.16 -2.96 12.99
N GLY A 196 -2.82 -2.23 12.11
CA GLY A 196 -4.22 -2.49 11.75
C GLY A 196 -4.44 -3.89 11.18
N ILE A 197 -3.44 -4.46 10.50
CA ILE A 197 -3.47 -5.82 9.96
C ILE A 197 -2.92 -6.82 10.97
N SER A 198 -1.82 -6.50 11.65
CA SER A 198 -1.20 -7.44 12.59
C SER A 198 -2.05 -7.69 13.83
N ASP A 199 -2.75 -6.68 14.34
CA ASP A 199 -3.59 -6.82 15.53
C ASP A 199 -4.73 -7.82 15.31
N LEU A 200 -5.22 -7.98 14.07
CA LEU A 200 -6.24 -8.97 13.73
C LEU A 200 -5.75 -10.42 13.81
N ILE A 201 -4.45 -10.63 13.72
CA ILE A 201 -3.82 -11.96 13.75
C ILE A 201 -3.28 -12.27 15.14
N VAL A 202 -2.67 -11.27 15.78
CA VAL A 202 -1.92 -11.44 17.03
C VAL A 202 -2.80 -11.28 18.25
N LYS A 203 -3.70 -10.28 18.27
CA LYS A 203 -4.50 -10.00 19.46
C LYS A 203 -5.75 -10.87 19.45
N PRO A 204 -6.06 -11.56 20.56
CA PRO A 204 -7.32 -12.26 20.69
C PRO A 204 -8.47 -11.24 20.74
N GLY A 205 -9.31 -11.25 19.72
CA GLY A 205 -10.61 -10.63 19.67
C GLY A 205 -11.74 -11.61 19.99
N VAL A 206 -12.96 -11.07 20.14
CA VAL A 206 -14.18 -11.89 20.26
C VAL A 206 -14.52 -12.55 18.93
N ILE A 207 -14.29 -11.82 17.83
CA ILE A 207 -14.35 -12.30 16.45
C ILE A 207 -12.91 -12.25 15.92
N ASN A 208 -12.21 -13.37 16.04
CA ASN A 208 -10.89 -13.56 15.45
C ASN A 208 -11.03 -13.88 13.96
N LEU A 209 -10.22 -13.21 13.16
CA LEU A 209 -10.01 -13.60 11.77
C LEU A 209 -8.91 -14.64 11.71
N ASP A 210 -9.07 -15.64 10.86
CA ASP A 210 -7.98 -16.57 10.61
C ASP A 210 -7.00 -15.97 9.58
N PHE A 211 -5.81 -16.56 9.48
CA PHE A 211 -4.82 -16.10 8.52
C PHE A 211 -5.25 -16.34 7.06
N ALA A 212 -6.12 -17.32 6.80
CA ALA A 212 -6.61 -17.64 5.46
C ALA A 212 -7.58 -16.59 4.92
N ASP A 213 -8.40 -15.99 5.79
CA ASP A 213 -9.28 -14.86 5.51
C ASP A 213 -8.47 -13.64 5.05
N ILE A 214 -7.45 -13.28 5.83
CA ILE A 214 -6.54 -12.18 5.50
C ILE A 214 -5.80 -12.46 4.19
N LYS A 215 -5.31 -13.69 4.01
CA LYS A 215 -4.68 -14.11 2.76
C LYS A 215 -5.64 -13.98 1.57
N THR A 216 -6.91 -14.32 1.72
CA THR A 216 -7.91 -14.22 0.64
C THR A 216 -8.17 -12.77 0.22
N ILE A 217 -8.14 -11.83 1.16
CA ILE A 217 -8.29 -10.39 0.86
C ILE A 217 -7.00 -9.78 0.35
N MET A 218 -5.81 -10.20 0.80
CA MET A 218 -4.56 -9.50 0.50
C MET A 218 -3.70 -10.15 -0.59
N LEU A 219 -3.96 -11.42 -0.95
CA LEU A 219 -3.18 -12.13 -1.95
C LEU A 219 -3.43 -11.56 -3.36
N ASN A 220 -2.37 -11.12 -4.03
CA ASN A 220 -2.37 -10.60 -5.41
C ASN A 220 -3.45 -9.54 -5.70
N ARG A 221 -3.69 -8.60 -4.80
CA ARG A 221 -4.66 -7.50 -5.01
C ARG A 221 -4.06 -6.22 -5.59
N GLY A 222 -2.75 -6.09 -5.61
CA GLY A 222 -2.10 -4.88 -6.12
C GLY A 222 -2.24 -3.72 -5.15
N LEU A 223 -2.80 -2.59 -5.59
CA LEU A 223 -2.89 -1.39 -4.74
C LEU A 223 -4.00 -1.52 -3.68
N ALA A 224 -3.69 -1.02 -2.49
CA ALA A 224 -4.61 -0.92 -1.38
C ALA A 224 -4.59 0.48 -0.77
N HIS A 225 -5.72 0.86 -0.20
CA HIS A 225 -5.89 2.11 0.52
C HIS A 225 -6.30 1.84 1.95
N MET A 226 -5.76 2.66 2.85
CA MET A 226 -6.02 2.55 4.28
C MET A 226 -6.65 3.83 4.80
N GLY A 227 -7.76 3.67 5.52
CA GLY A 227 -8.44 4.72 6.25
C GLY A 227 -8.51 4.38 7.73
N ILE A 228 -8.30 5.38 8.59
CA ILE A 228 -8.33 5.21 10.03
C ILE A 228 -9.23 6.29 10.63
N GLY A 229 -10.10 5.89 11.53
CA GLY A 229 -10.96 6.77 12.29
C GLY A 229 -11.02 6.38 13.75
N ARG A 230 -11.12 7.39 14.62
CA ARG A 230 -11.21 7.23 16.07
C ARG A 230 -12.30 8.13 16.61
N ALA A 231 -13.13 7.60 17.49
CA ALA A 231 -14.17 8.38 18.15
C ALA A 231 -14.49 7.79 19.52
N SER A 232 -15.19 8.59 20.33
CA SER A 232 -15.63 8.25 21.69
C SER A 232 -17.04 8.79 21.92
N GLY A 233 -17.71 8.33 22.98
CA GLY A 233 -19.10 8.70 23.26
C GLY A 233 -20.14 7.76 22.64
N GLU A 234 -21.40 8.19 22.58
CA GLU A 234 -22.56 7.33 22.29
C GLU A 234 -22.60 6.82 20.84
N ASN A 235 -22.14 7.62 19.87
CA ASN A 235 -22.11 7.27 18.44
C ASN A 235 -20.69 6.94 17.93
N ARG A 236 -19.79 6.54 18.83
CA ARG A 236 -18.36 6.37 18.53
C ARG A 236 -18.09 5.41 17.37
N ALA A 237 -18.87 4.34 17.20
CA ALA A 237 -18.66 3.40 16.10
C ALA A 237 -18.96 4.03 14.73
N ILE A 238 -20.14 4.67 14.59
CA ILE A 238 -20.56 5.34 13.35
C ILE A 238 -19.60 6.48 13.01
N GLU A 239 -19.22 7.29 13.99
CA GLU A 239 -18.29 8.40 13.79
C GLU A 239 -16.89 7.91 13.38
N ALA A 240 -16.37 6.88 14.05
CA ALA A 240 -15.07 6.29 13.69
C ALA A 240 -15.08 5.70 12.29
N VAL A 241 -16.15 4.98 11.87
CA VAL A 241 -16.25 4.49 10.49
C VAL A 241 -16.31 5.63 9.50
N LYS A 242 -17.14 6.65 9.74
CA LYS A 242 -17.24 7.82 8.86
C LYS A 242 -15.90 8.49 8.66
N MET A 243 -15.12 8.64 9.73
CA MET A 243 -13.76 9.16 9.66
C MET A 243 -12.81 8.24 8.89
N ALA A 244 -12.92 6.92 9.06
CA ALA A 244 -12.09 5.96 8.34
C ALA A 244 -12.39 5.98 6.82
N ILE A 245 -13.66 5.95 6.42
CA ILE A 245 -14.06 5.94 5.00
C ILE A 245 -13.82 7.27 4.28
N SER A 246 -13.79 8.37 5.02
CA SER A 246 -13.50 9.72 4.50
C SER A 246 -12.07 10.17 4.84
N SER A 247 -11.22 9.24 5.27
CA SER A 247 -9.89 9.57 5.76
C SER A 247 -9.08 10.28 4.66
N PRO A 248 -8.40 11.40 4.97
CA PRO A 248 -7.54 12.08 4.00
C PRO A 248 -6.41 11.21 3.46
N LEU A 249 -6.08 10.12 4.17
CA LEU A 249 -5.05 9.15 3.79
C LEU A 249 -5.44 8.27 2.61
N LEU A 250 -6.73 8.18 2.30
CA LEU A 250 -7.25 7.48 1.14
C LEU A 250 -6.93 8.28 -0.13
N GLU A 251 -6.20 7.67 -1.08
CA GLU A 251 -5.94 8.31 -2.38
C GLU A 251 -7.17 8.24 -3.31
N THR A 252 -8.00 7.21 -3.16
CA THR A 252 -9.26 7.03 -3.86
C THR A 252 -10.38 6.69 -2.87
N THR A 253 -11.63 6.86 -3.30
CA THR A 253 -12.80 6.45 -2.51
C THR A 253 -12.83 4.93 -2.34
N ILE A 254 -13.48 4.45 -1.28
CA ILE A 254 -13.70 3.00 -1.06
C ILE A 254 -14.67 2.40 -2.10
N ASP A 255 -15.42 3.26 -2.80
CA ASP A 255 -16.28 2.87 -3.92
C ASP A 255 -15.52 2.05 -4.97
N GLY A 256 -16.08 0.90 -5.34
CA GLY A 256 -15.49 -0.05 -6.28
C GLY A 256 -14.41 -0.98 -5.69
N ALA A 257 -14.12 -0.93 -4.38
CA ALA A 257 -13.25 -1.91 -3.75
C ALA A 257 -13.92 -3.29 -3.73
N THR A 258 -13.23 -4.30 -4.26
CA THR A 258 -13.76 -5.68 -4.33
C THR A 258 -13.36 -6.55 -3.14
N GLY A 259 -12.41 -6.08 -2.32
CA GLY A 259 -12.04 -6.70 -1.06
C GLY A 259 -11.83 -5.64 0.00
N VAL A 260 -12.52 -5.75 1.12
CA VAL A 260 -12.44 -4.79 2.22
C VAL A 260 -12.17 -5.54 3.53
N LEU A 261 -11.14 -5.11 4.26
CA LEU A 261 -10.84 -5.59 5.60
C LEU A 261 -11.14 -4.47 6.60
N ILE A 262 -11.95 -4.77 7.60
CA ILE A 262 -12.35 -3.85 8.66
C ILE A 262 -11.83 -4.39 9.99
N ASN A 263 -10.99 -3.63 10.67
CA ASN A 263 -10.56 -3.91 12.04
C ASN A 263 -11.21 -2.90 12.98
N VAL A 264 -12.04 -3.38 13.91
CA VAL A 264 -12.63 -2.58 14.98
C VAL A 264 -11.90 -2.90 16.28
N THR A 265 -11.12 -1.93 16.77
CA THR A 265 -10.42 -2.02 18.05
C THR A 265 -11.11 -1.13 19.08
N GLY A 266 -11.45 -1.68 20.24
CA GLY A 266 -12.06 -0.92 21.33
C GLY A 266 -11.72 -1.50 22.69
N GLY A 267 -12.09 -0.80 23.75
CA GLY A 267 -11.98 -1.35 25.11
C GLY A 267 -12.96 -2.52 25.36
N PRO A 268 -12.95 -3.10 26.56
CA PRO A 268 -13.88 -4.18 26.95
C PRO A 268 -15.37 -3.80 26.86
N SER A 269 -15.67 -2.50 26.73
CA SER A 269 -17.03 -1.98 26.55
C SER A 269 -17.53 -2.05 25.10
N LEU A 270 -16.71 -2.53 24.15
CA LEU A 270 -17.10 -2.69 22.74
C LEU A 270 -18.28 -3.66 22.61
N THR A 271 -19.37 -3.19 22.01
CA THR A 271 -20.59 -3.98 21.84
C THR A 271 -20.73 -4.56 20.44
N LEU A 272 -21.51 -5.64 20.31
CA LEU A 272 -21.87 -6.21 19.02
C LEU A 272 -22.64 -5.22 18.13
N PHE A 273 -23.46 -4.36 18.73
CA PHE A 273 -24.26 -3.38 17.99
C PHE A 273 -23.38 -2.32 17.32
N GLU A 274 -22.40 -1.79 18.05
CA GLU A 274 -21.38 -0.86 17.51
C GLU A 274 -20.60 -1.48 16.35
N VAL A 275 -20.24 -2.75 16.49
CA VAL A 275 -19.57 -3.53 15.45
C VAL A 275 -20.44 -3.69 14.20
N ASP A 276 -21.72 -4.03 14.36
CA ASP A 276 -22.64 -4.25 13.24
C ASP A 276 -22.94 -2.94 12.49
N GLU A 277 -23.16 -1.85 13.22
CA GLU A 277 -23.34 -0.51 12.62
C GLU A 277 -22.13 -0.10 11.79
N ALA A 278 -20.92 -0.34 12.32
CA ALA A 278 -19.68 -0.05 11.62
C ALA A 278 -19.56 -0.86 10.31
N ALA A 279 -19.84 -2.17 10.38
CA ALA A 279 -19.78 -3.04 9.21
C ALA A 279 -20.81 -2.66 8.14
N GLU A 280 -22.02 -2.29 8.55
CA GLU A 280 -23.11 -1.91 7.65
C GLU A 280 -22.79 -0.61 6.90
N GLN A 281 -22.21 0.38 7.57
CA GLN A 281 -21.78 1.62 6.93
C GLN A 281 -20.72 1.39 5.85
N VAL A 282 -19.79 0.44 6.06
CA VAL A 282 -18.78 0.12 5.04
C VAL A 282 -19.40 -0.64 3.87
N ARG A 283 -20.30 -1.61 4.13
CA ARG A 283 -21.01 -2.36 3.08
C ARG A 283 -21.82 -1.45 2.15
N GLN A 284 -22.38 -0.36 2.67
CA GLN A 284 -23.14 0.61 1.87
C GLN A 284 -22.29 1.42 0.89
N VAL A 285 -20.99 1.51 1.12
CA VAL A 285 -20.05 2.32 0.31
C VAL A 285 -19.14 1.44 -0.57
N ALA A 286 -18.92 0.18 -0.19
CA ALA A 286 -18.18 -0.79 -0.98
C ALA A 286 -18.98 -1.30 -2.19
N ASP A 287 -18.32 -2.03 -3.10
CA ASP A 287 -19.01 -2.70 -4.20
C ASP A 287 -20.03 -3.73 -3.65
N PRO A 288 -21.24 -3.87 -4.22
CA PRO A 288 -22.23 -4.83 -3.74
C PRO A 288 -21.75 -6.29 -3.71
N ASP A 289 -20.80 -6.64 -4.58
CA ASP A 289 -20.19 -7.97 -4.65
C ASP A 289 -18.81 -8.01 -3.94
N ALA A 290 -18.48 -6.99 -3.14
CA ALA A 290 -17.23 -6.94 -2.40
C ALA A 290 -17.17 -8.03 -1.33
N ASN A 291 -16.02 -8.71 -1.26
CA ASN A 291 -15.73 -9.55 -0.11
C ASN A 291 -15.33 -8.67 1.08
N VAL A 292 -16.21 -8.55 2.07
CA VAL A 292 -15.97 -7.75 3.28
C VAL A 292 -15.65 -8.67 4.43
N ILE A 293 -14.42 -8.57 4.92
CA ILE A 293 -13.93 -9.30 6.09
C ILE A 293 -13.86 -8.35 7.28
N PHE A 294 -14.37 -8.81 8.40
CA PHE A 294 -14.50 -8.03 9.61
C PHE A 294 -13.81 -8.73 10.78
N GLY A 295 -13.03 -7.99 11.55
CA GLY A 295 -12.41 -8.48 12.78
C GLY A 295 -12.53 -7.47 13.92
N THR A 296 -12.52 -8.01 15.13
CA THR A 296 -12.46 -7.22 16.37
C THR A 296 -11.14 -7.41 17.08
N ALA A 297 -10.64 -6.40 17.76
CA ALA A 297 -9.60 -6.53 18.75
C ALA A 297 -10.00 -5.79 20.03
N VAL A 298 -9.68 -6.36 21.18
CA VAL A 298 -9.86 -5.68 22.47
C VAL A 298 -8.53 -5.05 22.88
N ASP A 299 -8.55 -3.75 23.17
CA ASP A 299 -7.40 -3.00 23.67
C ASP A 299 -7.82 -2.20 24.91
N GLU A 300 -7.42 -2.67 26.09
CA GLU A 300 -7.75 -2.04 27.37
C GLU A 300 -7.24 -0.60 27.49
N SER A 301 -6.19 -0.24 26.74
CA SER A 301 -5.61 1.11 26.78
C SER A 301 -6.52 2.16 26.13
N LEU A 302 -7.49 1.76 25.31
CA LEU A 302 -8.42 2.67 24.65
C LEU A 302 -9.55 3.17 25.54
N GLY A 303 -9.85 2.48 26.65
CA GLY A 303 -10.97 2.85 27.54
C GLY A 303 -12.29 2.95 26.78
N ASP A 304 -12.83 4.17 26.67
CA ASP A 304 -14.10 4.46 25.98
C ASP A 304 -13.94 4.83 24.49
N GLU A 305 -12.72 4.85 23.95
CA GLU A 305 -12.45 5.10 22.54
C GLU A 305 -12.63 3.83 21.69
N ILE A 306 -13.14 4.00 20.47
CA ILE A 306 -13.09 2.99 19.40
C ILE A 306 -12.19 3.52 18.28
N SER A 307 -11.31 2.66 17.78
CA SER A 307 -10.46 2.89 16.61
C SER A 307 -10.83 1.90 15.51
N ILE A 308 -11.22 2.40 14.35
CA ILE A 308 -11.58 1.59 13.18
C ILE A 308 -10.57 1.82 12.07
N THR A 309 -10.00 0.72 11.58
CA THR A 309 -9.11 0.69 10.42
C THR A 309 -9.81 0.00 9.27
N VAL A 310 -9.91 0.66 8.13
CA VAL A 310 -10.46 0.10 6.89
C VAL A 310 -9.34 -0.03 5.88
N ILE A 311 -9.17 -1.23 5.32
CA ILE A 311 -8.22 -1.51 4.25
C ILE A 311 -9.02 -2.00 3.05
N ALA A 312 -9.02 -1.19 2.02
CA ALA A 312 -9.72 -1.49 0.78
C ALA A 312 -8.71 -1.93 -0.29
N THR A 313 -9.07 -2.95 -1.06
CA THR A 313 -8.21 -3.60 -2.05
C THR A 313 -9.00 -3.90 -3.33
N GLY A 314 -8.28 -4.19 -4.41
CA GLY A 314 -8.91 -4.66 -5.65
C GLY A 314 -9.61 -3.57 -6.45
N PHE A 315 -9.09 -2.34 -6.42
CA PHE A 315 -9.52 -1.19 -7.24
C PHE A 315 -9.15 -1.32 -8.72
N ASP A 316 -8.24 -2.24 -9.06
CA ASP A 316 -7.69 -2.41 -10.41
C ASP A 316 -8.66 -3.14 -11.38
N LYS A 317 -9.85 -3.56 -10.93
CA LYS A 317 -10.92 -4.00 -11.86
C LYS A 317 -11.55 -2.78 -12.52
N VAL A 318 -10.84 -2.22 -13.49
CA VAL A 318 -11.47 -1.45 -14.55
C VAL A 318 -12.58 -2.34 -15.10
N ARG A 319 -13.84 -1.88 -14.98
CA ARG A 319 -14.97 -2.47 -15.70
C ARG A 319 -14.55 -2.54 -17.16
N GLU A 320 -14.16 -3.71 -17.65
CA GLU A 320 -14.20 -4.02 -19.07
C GLU A 320 -15.67 -3.83 -19.44
N VAL A 321 -15.99 -2.64 -19.94
CA VAL A 321 -17.23 -2.40 -20.65
C VAL A 321 -17.13 -3.34 -21.85
N LYS A 322 -17.75 -4.52 -21.72
CA LYS A 322 -18.13 -5.32 -22.88
C LYS A 322 -18.97 -4.39 -23.74
N VAL A 323 -18.34 -3.82 -24.75
CA VAL A 323 -19.06 -3.19 -25.85
C VAL A 323 -19.80 -4.35 -26.48
N GLU A 324 -21.06 -4.54 -26.09
CA GLU A 324 -21.98 -5.34 -26.87
C GLU A 324 -22.06 -4.66 -28.23
N GLU A 325 -21.37 -5.23 -29.20
CA GLU A 325 -21.57 -4.93 -30.61
C GLU A 325 -23.05 -5.23 -30.89
N LYS A 326 -23.87 -4.17 -30.89
CA LYS A 326 -25.18 -4.22 -31.51
C LYS A 326 -24.96 -4.53 -32.99
N GLU A 327 -25.14 -5.79 -33.35
CA GLU A 327 -25.39 -6.22 -34.71
C GLU A 327 -26.50 -5.31 -35.28
N LYS A 328 -26.11 -4.43 -36.20
CA LYS A 328 -27.07 -3.71 -37.03
C LYS A 328 -27.54 -4.69 -38.09
N GLU A 329 -28.76 -5.18 -37.93
CA GLU A 329 -29.51 -5.85 -38.98
C GLU A 329 -29.51 -4.98 -40.24
N SER A 330 -28.95 -5.54 -41.31
CA SER A 330 -28.96 -5.01 -42.66
C SER A 330 -30.34 -5.22 -43.28
N HIS A 331 -31.02 -4.14 -43.65
CA HIS A 331 -32.09 -4.19 -44.64
C HIS A 331 -31.50 -3.98 -46.04
N ASP A 332 -31.69 -4.98 -46.89
CA ASP A 332 -31.43 -4.97 -48.33
C ASP A 332 -32.11 -3.79 -49.03
N GLU A 333 -31.40 -3.13 -49.95
CA GLU A 333 -31.96 -2.82 -51.27
C GLU A 333 -30.84 -2.58 -52.31
N GLU A 334 -30.97 -3.31 -53.42
CA GLU A 334 -30.04 -3.43 -54.54
C GLU A 334 -29.82 -2.09 -55.29
N LYS A 335 -28.57 -1.87 -55.75
CA LYS A 335 -28.27 -1.36 -57.12
C LYS A 335 -26.79 -1.54 -57.49
N SER A 336 -26.60 -1.96 -58.73
CA SER A 336 -25.42 -2.57 -59.37
C SER A 336 -24.18 -1.64 -59.51
N PRO A 337 -22.97 -2.20 -59.72
CA PRO A 337 -21.73 -1.41 -59.71
C PRO A 337 -21.40 -0.80 -61.08
N LYS A 338 -20.89 0.44 -61.08
CA LYS A 338 -20.13 1.02 -62.20
C LYS A 338 -18.68 1.25 -61.78
N VAL A 339 -17.79 0.56 -62.47
CA VAL A 339 -16.32 0.70 -62.40
C VAL A 339 -15.91 1.97 -63.13
N ILE A 340 -15.10 2.83 -62.48
CA ILE A 340 -14.30 3.85 -63.17
C ILE A 340 -12.89 3.84 -62.56
N ASN A 341 -11.92 3.48 -63.40
CA ASN A 341 -10.48 3.56 -63.13
C ASN A 341 -10.01 5.01 -63.09
N PHE A 342 -9.06 5.31 -62.20
CA PHE A 342 -8.11 6.41 -62.40
C PHE A 342 -6.71 5.98 -61.98
N GLU A 343 -5.80 5.98 -62.95
CA GLU A 343 -4.34 5.95 -62.77
C GLU A 343 -3.84 7.32 -62.28
N PRO A 344 -2.65 7.37 -61.64
CA PRO A 344 -2.12 8.57 -61.01
C PRO A 344 -1.34 9.41 -62.02
N ASP A 345 -1.49 10.74 -61.97
CA ASP A 345 -0.51 11.61 -62.62
C ASP A 345 -0.14 12.80 -61.73
N SER A 346 1.16 13.04 -61.73
CA SER A 346 1.91 14.06 -61.01
C SER A 346 1.56 15.48 -61.43
N ASP A 347 1.48 16.41 -60.48
CA ASP A 347 2.16 17.73 -60.58
C ASP A 347 1.89 18.64 -59.35
N LEU A 348 2.89 18.65 -58.47
CA LEU A 348 3.60 19.84 -57.95
C LEU A 348 2.81 21.08 -57.46
N ASP A 349 2.90 21.27 -56.14
CA ASP A 349 3.36 22.47 -55.43
C ASP A 349 3.49 23.78 -56.23
N ILE A 350 2.46 24.64 -56.16
CA ILE A 350 2.62 26.08 -56.41
C ILE A 350 1.78 26.90 -55.38
N PRO A 351 2.42 27.78 -54.59
CA PRO A 351 1.76 28.61 -53.59
C PRO A 351 0.75 29.65 -54.14
N PRO A 352 -0.20 30.13 -53.31
CA PRO A 352 -1.46 30.76 -53.74
C PRO A 352 -1.37 32.10 -54.49
N PHE A 353 -0.22 32.78 -54.51
CA PHE A 353 -0.15 34.17 -55.00
C PHE A 353 -0.07 34.29 -56.54
N ILE A 354 0.27 33.20 -57.26
CA ILE A 354 0.39 33.18 -58.73
C ILE A 354 -0.99 32.99 -59.41
N ARG A 355 -2.04 32.64 -58.66
CA ARG A 355 -3.38 32.34 -59.20
C ARG A 355 -4.16 33.57 -59.71
N ASN A 356 -3.80 34.79 -59.29
CA ASN A 356 -4.62 36.00 -59.46
C ASN A 356 -4.30 36.91 -60.66
N GLN A 357 -3.66 36.39 -61.73
CA GLN A 357 -3.44 37.17 -62.96
C GLN A 357 -3.87 36.51 -64.28
N ARG A 358 -4.40 35.27 -64.27
CA ARG A 358 -5.00 34.64 -65.46
C ARG A 358 -6.53 34.71 -65.55
N ALA A 359 -7.18 35.32 -64.56
CA ALA A 359 -8.52 35.87 -64.71
C ALA A 359 -8.40 37.40 -64.69
N ARG A 360 -7.88 37.99 -65.76
CA ARG A 360 -7.88 39.45 -65.94
C ARG A 360 -8.33 39.78 -67.35
N ARG A 361 -9.54 39.36 -67.73
CA ARG A 361 -10.33 39.78 -68.90
C ARG A 361 -11.45 38.79 -69.14
#